data_AF-A0A1G6GKN3-F1
#
_entry.id   AF-A0A1G6GKN3-F1
#
_cell.length_a   1.000
_cell.length_b   1.000
_cell.length_c   1.000
_cell.angle_alpha   90.00
_cell.angle_beta   90.00
_cell.angle_gamma   90.00
#
_symmetry.space_group_name_H-M   'P 1'
#
loop_
_entity.id
_entity.type
_entity.pdbx_description
1 polymer ?
#
loop_
_entity_poly.entity_id
_entity_poly.type
_entity_poly.pdbx_seq_one_letter_code
_entity_poly.pdbx_strand_id
1 'polypeptide(L)'
;MVVALVLTGALVVLVLFQVALALGAPWGRFAWGGSAGALPVGLRIVSAASALVYAVIAGLALDLAGALDLLPNKLSHVGIWVAADLLPLGVVLNALSRSRPQRLVMVPVSVVLVALTFVVALAGPVPRQFAGAVVDAGQGPRHCTVVMASYPPRCGPDSPVIDGWDWTRVAHQRSGTVRWGDYRFEGIRDRGRIALVGPAVPIG
;
A
#
# COMPACT_ATOMS: atom_id res chain seq x y z
N MET A 1 3.80 3.08 -8.23
CA MET A 1 4.91 2.71 -7.32
C MET A 1 5.67 3.94 -6.81
N VAL A 2 6.33 4.73 -7.66
CA VAL A 2 7.18 5.87 -7.22
C VAL A 2 6.45 6.85 -6.31
N VAL A 3 5.24 7.31 -6.69
CA VAL A 3 4.45 8.25 -5.89
C VAL A 3 4.14 7.71 -4.49
N ALA A 4 3.77 6.44 -4.39
CA ALA A 4 3.51 5.79 -3.10
C ALA A 4 4.78 5.74 -2.23
N LEU A 5 5.95 5.44 -2.81
CA LEU A 5 7.22 5.45 -2.07
C LEU A 5 7.57 6.86 -1.56
N VAL A 6 7.36 7.89 -2.38
CA VAL A 6 7.59 9.29 -1.97
C VAL A 6 6.63 9.69 -0.84
N LEU A 7 5.34 9.34 -0.96
CA LEU A 7 4.34 9.57 0.09
C LEU A 7 4.74 8.86 1.40
N THR A 8 5.07 7.58 1.32
CA THR A 8 5.52 6.77 2.46
C THR A 8 6.75 7.38 3.11
N GLY A 9 7.76 7.79 2.34
CA GLY A 9 8.96 8.43 2.87
C GLY A 9 8.64 9.71 3.64
N ALA A 10 7.80 10.58 3.08
CA ALA A 10 7.37 11.80 3.75
C ALA A 10 6.57 11.51 5.04
N LEU A 11 5.67 10.52 5.00
CA LEU A 11 4.90 10.10 6.19
C LEU A 11 5.80 9.49 7.27
N VAL A 12 6.81 8.69 6.92
CA VAL A 12 7.77 8.13 7.88
C VAL A 12 8.52 9.25 8.61
N VAL A 13 8.98 10.28 7.89
CA VAL A 13 9.62 11.45 8.51
C VAL A 13 8.65 12.13 9.49
N LEU A 14 7.36 12.28 9.12
CA LEU A 14 6.36 12.82 10.03
C LEU A 14 6.05 11.92 11.22
N VAL A 15 6.01 10.60 11.05
CA VAL A 15 5.84 9.63 12.15
C VAL A 15 6.98 9.80 13.16
N LEU A 16 8.23 9.83 12.69
CA LEU A 16 9.39 10.02 13.56
C LEU A 16 9.34 11.37 14.29
N PHE A 17 8.93 12.43 13.59
CA PHE A 17 8.71 13.75 14.19
C PHE A 17 7.63 13.71 15.29
N GLN A 18 6.47 13.12 15.03
CA GLN A 18 5.36 13.01 15.99
C GLN A 18 5.71 12.13 17.19
N VAL A 19 6.47 11.05 16.99
CA VAL A 19 7.01 10.22 18.08
C VAL A 19 7.98 11.03 18.94
N ALA A 20 8.90 11.79 18.34
CA ALA A 20 9.81 12.66 19.09
C ALA A 20 9.04 13.70 19.93
N LEU A 21 7.98 14.32 19.38
CA LEU A 21 7.12 15.23 20.15
C LEU A 21 6.40 14.53 21.30
N ALA A 22 5.87 13.32 21.07
CA ALA A 22 5.21 12.54 22.10
C ALA A 22 6.16 12.17 23.25
N LEU A 23 7.43 11.92 22.94
CA LEU A 23 8.49 11.67 23.92
C LEU A 23 9.02 12.94 24.60
N GLY A 24 8.59 14.14 24.16
CA GLY A 24 8.92 15.41 24.81
C GLY A 24 10.05 16.21 24.18
N ALA A 25 10.42 15.94 22.92
CA ALA A 25 11.39 16.76 22.19
C ALA A 25 10.96 18.24 22.13
N PRO A 26 11.90 19.20 22.24
CA PRO A 26 11.61 20.63 22.28
C PRO A 26 11.35 21.24 20.88
N TRP A 27 10.63 20.51 20.03
CA TRP A 27 10.29 20.94 18.66
C TRP A 27 8.84 21.41 18.53
N GLY A 28 8.18 21.71 19.64
CA GLY A 28 6.81 22.22 19.68
C GLY A 28 6.60 23.49 18.85
N ARG A 29 7.64 24.26 18.53
CA ARG A 29 7.54 25.45 17.66
C ARG A 29 7.01 25.14 16.26
N PHE A 30 7.20 23.91 15.78
CA PHE A 30 6.77 23.45 14.45
C PHE A 30 5.43 22.72 14.46
N ALA A 31 4.78 22.54 15.61
CA ALA A 31 3.54 21.75 15.72
C ALA A 31 2.56 22.38 16.71
N TRP A 32 1.28 22.02 16.58
CA TRP A 32 0.24 22.32 17.59
C TRP A 32 0.18 23.79 18.06
N GLY A 33 0.41 24.74 17.16
CA GLY A 33 0.32 26.18 17.47
C GLY A 33 1.63 26.84 17.92
N GLY A 34 2.72 26.09 18.03
CA GLY A 34 4.06 26.64 18.23
C GLY A 34 4.51 26.79 19.69
N SER A 35 4.44 25.71 20.49
CA SER A 35 4.98 25.73 21.87
C SER A 35 6.48 26.07 21.87
N ALA A 36 6.92 26.94 22.78
CA ALA A 36 8.31 27.41 22.88
C ALA A 36 9.31 26.33 23.38
N GLY A 37 8.87 25.09 23.59
CA GLY A 37 9.70 23.98 24.04
C GLY A 37 9.00 22.64 23.88
N ALA A 38 9.08 21.79 24.92
CA ALA A 38 8.38 20.52 24.95
C ALA A 38 6.86 20.72 25.02
N LEU A 39 6.11 19.78 24.44
CA LEU A 39 4.65 19.84 24.47
C LEU A 39 4.10 19.51 25.87
N PRO A 40 2.97 20.13 26.28
CA PRO A 40 2.18 19.66 27.42
C PRO A 40 1.62 18.27 27.15
N VAL A 41 1.32 17.51 28.22
CA VAL A 41 0.95 16.08 28.15
C VAL A 41 -0.20 15.82 27.17
N GLY A 42 -1.24 16.65 27.17
CA GLY A 42 -2.38 16.48 26.26
C GLY A 42 -1.96 16.46 24.78
N LEU A 43 -1.10 17.39 24.36
CA LEU A 43 -0.63 17.46 22.97
C LEU A 43 0.37 16.34 22.63
N ARG A 44 1.03 15.74 23.63
CA ARG A 44 1.87 14.55 23.41
C ARG A 44 1.02 13.34 23.02
N ILE A 45 -0.14 13.16 23.65
CA ILE A 45 -1.09 12.09 23.31
C ILE A 45 -1.61 12.28 21.88
N VAL A 46 -1.99 13.51 21.52
CA VAL A 46 -2.45 13.81 20.15
C VAL A 46 -1.34 13.60 19.13
N SER A 47 -0.08 13.89 19.49
CA SER A 47 1.08 13.59 18.63
C SER A 47 1.25 12.09 18.42
N ALA A 48 1.15 11.28 19.49
CA ALA A 48 1.19 9.82 19.38
C ALA A 48 0.05 9.26 18.51
N ALA A 49 -1.17 9.79 18.66
CA ALA A 49 -2.30 9.41 17.81
C ALA A 49 -2.07 9.79 16.33
N SER A 50 -1.50 10.98 16.09
CA SER A 50 -1.16 11.43 14.73
C SER A 50 -0.10 10.55 14.07
N ALA A 51 0.90 10.10 14.84
CA ALA A 51 1.90 9.14 14.35
C ALA A 51 1.25 7.84 13.88
N LEU A 52 0.28 7.31 14.64
CA LEU A 52 -0.46 6.11 14.24
C LEU A 52 -1.24 6.33 12.94
N VAL A 53 -1.94 7.47 12.82
CA VAL A 53 -2.67 7.81 11.59
C VAL A 53 -1.73 7.87 10.38
N TYR A 54 -0.59 8.56 10.49
CA TYR A 54 0.38 8.62 9.40
C TYR A 54 0.98 7.27 9.04
N ALA A 55 1.22 6.41 10.03
CA ALA A 55 1.69 5.04 9.79
C ALA A 55 0.64 4.19 9.05
N VAL A 56 -0.65 4.33 9.41
CA VAL A 56 -1.75 3.66 8.70
C VAL A 56 -1.82 4.13 7.25
N ILE A 57 -1.77 5.44 6.99
CA ILE A 57 -1.80 5.98 5.62
C ILE A 57 -0.61 5.46 4.80
N ALA A 58 0.58 5.41 5.40
CA ALA A 58 1.77 4.87 4.75
C ALA A 58 1.60 3.38 4.38
N GLY A 59 1.01 2.58 5.27
CA GLY A 59 0.67 1.18 5.01
C GLY A 59 -0.32 1.01 3.87
N LEU A 60 -1.41 1.79 3.86
CA LEU A 60 -2.42 1.78 2.79
C LEU A 60 -1.81 2.14 1.42
N ALA A 61 -0.93 3.14 1.38
CA ALA A 61 -0.26 3.54 0.15
C ALA A 61 0.67 2.43 -0.39
N LEU A 62 1.41 1.75 0.49
CA LEU A 62 2.26 0.62 0.11
C LEU A 62 1.45 -0.61 -0.32
N ASP A 63 0.30 -0.83 0.31
CA ASP A 63 -0.62 -1.93 -0.01
C ASP A 63 -1.27 -1.76 -1.39
N LEU A 64 -1.76 -0.55 -1.72
CA LEU A 64 -2.26 -0.23 -3.07
C LEU A 64 -1.16 -0.22 -4.14
N ALA A 65 0.04 0.21 -3.73
CA ALA A 65 1.24 0.06 -4.53
C ALA A 65 1.79 -1.36 -4.49
N GLY A 66 1.10 -2.32 -3.84
CA GLY A 66 1.34 -3.76 -3.67
C GLY A 66 2.76 -4.16 -3.29
N ALA A 67 3.48 -3.24 -2.64
CA ALA A 67 4.68 -3.57 -1.89
C ALA A 67 4.33 -4.39 -0.65
N LEU A 68 3.09 -4.25 -0.17
CA LEU A 68 2.47 -5.04 0.88
C LEU A 68 1.20 -5.73 0.32
N ASP A 69 0.74 -6.78 1.00
CA ASP A 69 -0.51 -7.49 0.71
C ASP A 69 -1.25 -7.77 2.04
N LEU A 70 -1.47 -6.70 2.80
CA LEU A 70 -2.03 -6.71 4.16
C LEU A 70 -3.55 -6.74 4.15
N LEU A 71 -4.19 -6.00 3.26
CA LEU A 71 -5.64 -5.80 3.26
C LEU A 71 -6.22 -6.11 1.88
N PRO A 72 -7.53 -6.45 1.81
CA PRO A 72 -8.24 -6.43 0.55
C PRO A 72 -8.13 -5.06 -0.12
N ASN A 73 -7.89 -5.03 -1.43
CA ASN A 73 -7.69 -3.81 -2.21
C ASN A 73 -8.81 -2.79 -2.01
N LYS A 74 -10.06 -3.26 -1.90
CA LYS A 74 -11.21 -2.40 -1.66
C LYS A 74 -11.09 -1.63 -0.34
N LEU A 75 -10.63 -2.28 0.73
CA LEU A 75 -10.44 -1.62 2.03
C LEU A 75 -9.30 -0.62 1.96
N SER A 76 -8.19 -0.98 1.34
CA SER A 76 -7.05 -0.07 1.16
C SER A 76 -7.41 1.16 0.34
N HIS A 77 -8.22 0.95 -0.71
CA HIS A 77 -8.69 2.02 -1.59
C HIS A 77 -9.66 2.96 -0.90
N VAL A 78 -10.62 2.44 -0.13
CA VAL A 78 -11.51 3.28 0.69
C VAL A 78 -10.71 4.03 1.75
N GLY A 79 -9.78 3.37 2.44
CA GLY A 79 -8.96 3.99 3.47
C GLY A 79 -8.12 5.16 2.95
N ILE A 80 -7.51 5.02 1.77
CA ILE A 80 -6.71 6.12 1.19
C ILE A 80 -7.59 7.30 0.74
N TRP A 81 -8.82 7.06 0.27
CA TRP A 81 -9.77 8.13 -0.04
C TRP A 81 -10.20 8.89 1.23
N VAL A 82 -10.51 8.19 2.32
CA VAL A 82 -10.80 8.82 3.61
C VAL A 82 -9.62 9.69 4.07
N ALA A 83 -8.39 9.21 3.91
CA ALA A 83 -7.19 9.99 4.22
C ALA A 83 -7.04 11.21 3.29
N ALA A 84 -7.30 11.06 1.99
CA ALA A 84 -7.25 12.13 1.00
C ALA A 84 -8.25 13.26 1.33
N ASP A 85 -9.42 12.93 1.89
CA ASP A 85 -10.42 13.91 2.31
C ASP A 85 -10.10 14.55 3.67
N LEU A 86 -9.44 13.82 4.58
CA LEU A 86 -9.12 14.31 5.92
C LEU A 86 -7.88 15.23 5.94
N LEU A 87 -6.83 14.91 5.17
CA LEU A 87 -5.57 15.67 5.17
C LEU A 87 -5.70 17.15 4.75
N PRO A 88 -6.60 17.56 3.83
CA PRO A 88 -6.87 18.96 3.51
C PRO A 88 -7.27 19.80 4.72
N LEU A 89 -8.00 19.22 5.69
CA LEU A 89 -8.31 19.93 6.94
C LEU A 89 -7.02 20.30 7.69
N GLY A 90 -6.03 19.41 7.67
CA GLY A 90 -4.70 19.68 8.24
C GLY A 90 -3.99 20.85 7.56
N VAL A 91 -4.12 21.01 6.24
CA VAL A 91 -3.58 22.17 5.50
C VAL A 91 -4.21 23.47 6.01
N VAL A 92 -5.54 23.51 6.12
CA VAL A 92 -6.27 24.68 6.61
C VAL A 92 -5.85 25.02 8.05
N LEU A 93 -5.83 24.02 8.93
CA LEU A 93 -5.41 24.20 10.33
C LEU A 93 -3.95 24.68 10.44
N ASN A 94 -3.05 24.16 9.61
CA ASN A 94 -1.66 24.60 9.56
C ASN A 94 -1.53 26.03 9.02
N ALA A 95 -2.33 26.42 8.02
CA ALA A 95 -2.35 27.77 7.48
C ALA A 95 -2.86 28.81 8.50
N LEU A 96 -3.86 28.43 9.30
CA LEU A 96 -4.41 29.26 10.38
C LEU A 96 -3.51 29.32 11.63
N SER A 97 -2.42 28.55 11.69
CA SER A 97 -1.54 28.53 12.86
C SER A 97 -0.96 29.92 13.16
N ARG A 98 -0.90 30.29 14.44
CA ARG A 98 -0.27 31.54 14.91
C ARG A 98 1.26 31.50 14.81
N SER A 99 1.87 30.33 14.70
CA SER A 99 3.32 30.14 14.60
C SER A 99 3.81 30.30 13.16
N ARG A 100 4.63 31.34 12.91
CA ARG A 100 5.31 31.55 11.61
C ARG A 100 6.14 30.33 11.16
N PRO A 101 7.04 29.75 11.98
CA PRO A 101 7.83 28.60 11.53
C PRO A 101 6.96 27.38 11.26
N GLN A 102 5.87 27.17 12.02
CA GLN A 102 4.91 26.11 11.70
C GLN A 102 4.26 26.35 10.34
N ARG A 103 3.75 27.56 10.06
CA ARG A 103 3.11 27.86 8.77
C ARG A 103 4.05 27.61 7.59
N LEU A 104 5.28 28.13 7.66
CA LEU A 104 6.25 28.04 6.57
C LEU A 104 6.71 26.61 6.26
N VAL A 105 6.71 25.71 7.26
CA VAL A 105 7.14 24.32 7.08
C VAL A 105 5.94 23.39 6.86
N MET A 106 4.92 23.47 7.71
CA MET A 106 3.84 22.47 7.73
C MET A 106 2.80 22.69 6.63
N VAL A 107 2.56 23.92 6.17
CA VAL A 107 1.65 24.16 5.03
C VAL A 107 2.18 23.48 3.76
N PRO A 108 3.41 23.75 3.28
CA PRO A 108 3.89 23.10 2.07
C PRO A 108 4.00 21.58 2.22
N VAL A 109 4.45 21.07 3.37
CA VAL A 109 4.49 19.62 3.65
C VAL A 109 3.08 19.02 3.56
N SER A 110 2.08 19.64 4.18
CA SER A 110 0.71 19.14 4.18
C SER A 110 0.08 19.20 2.78
N VAL A 111 0.36 20.25 1.99
CA VAL A 111 -0.09 20.35 0.59
C VAL A 111 0.51 19.23 -0.27
N VAL A 112 1.81 18.96 -0.12
CA VAL A 112 2.48 17.86 -0.83
C VAL A 112 1.86 16.51 -0.44
N LEU A 113 1.62 16.28 0.85
CA LEU A 113 0.99 15.03 1.31
C LEU A 113 -0.43 14.86 0.76
N VAL A 114 -1.23 15.92 0.75
CA VAL A 114 -2.57 15.91 0.14
C VAL A 114 -2.45 15.51 -1.34
N ALA A 115 -1.61 16.20 -2.10
CA ALA A 115 -1.44 15.94 -3.53
C ALA A 115 -1.00 14.49 -3.80
N LEU A 116 0.02 14.00 -3.09
CA LEU A 116 0.50 12.64 -3.24
C LEU A 116 -0.56 11.60 -2.85
N THR A 117 -1.32 11.85 -1.77
CA THR A 117 -2.39 10.95 -1.31
C THR A 117 -3.51 10.88 -2.34
N PHE A 118 -3.93 12.01 -2.92
CA PHE A 118 -4.91 12.03 -4.00
C PHE A 118 -4.42 11.28 -5.24
N VAL A 119 -3.15 11.45 -5.64
CA VAL A 119 -2.59 10.72 -6.78
C VAL A 119 -2.62 9.21 -6.53
N VAL A 120 -2.28 8.75 -5.32
CA VAL A 120 -2.38 7.33 -4.95
C VAL A 120 -3.84 6.85 -4.96
N ALA A 121 -4.76 7.63 -4.40
CA ALA A 121 -6.18 7.29 -4.36
C ALA A 121 -6.81 7.20 -5.77
N LEU A 122 -6.43 8.11 -6.68
CA LEU A 122 -6.87 8.10 -8.07
C LEU A 122 -6.26 6.95 -8.87
N ALA A 123 -5.00 6.59 -8.60
CA ALA A 123 -4.34 5.48 -9.28
C ALA A 123 -4.95 4.12 -8.90
N GLY A 124 -5.37 3.95 -7.63
CA GLY A 124 -5.93 2.70 -7.13
C GLY A 124 -4.94 1.53 -7.14
N PRO A 125 -5.42 0.27 -7.04
CA PRO A 125 -4.59 -0.92 -7.11
C PRO A 125 -3.88 -1.03 -8.45
N VAL A 126 -2.55 -1.10 -8.43
CA VAL A 126 -1.74 -1.11 -9.67
C VAL A 126 -1.48 -2.53 -10.16
N PRO A 127 -1.73 -2.84 -11.46
CA PRO A 127 -1.33 -4.10 -12.07
C PRO A 127 0.18 -4.34 -11.96
N ARG A 128 0.56 -5.61 -11.82
CA ARG A 128 1.96 -6.05 -11.76
C ARG A 128 2.16 -7.22 -12.68
N GLN A 129 3.40 -7.34 -13.14
CA GLN A 129 3.86 -8.53 -13.84
C GLN A 129 4.14 -9.66 -12.84
N PHE A 130 3.58 -10.83 -13.12
CA PHE A 130 3.87 -12.10 -12.48
C PHE A 130 4.54 -13.02 -13.48
N ALA A 131 5.42 -13.88 -12.97
CA ALA A 131 6.07 -14.93 -13.74
C ALA A 131 6.18 -16.20 -12.90
N GLY A 132 6.04 -17.36 -13.53
CA GLY A 132 6.25 -18.67 -12.92
C GLY A 132 5.14 -19.67 -13.20
N ALA A 133 5.18 -20.78 -12.48
CA ALA A 133 4.26 -21.88 -12.67
C ALA A 133 2.83 -21.50 -12.27
N VAL A 134 1.88 -21.83 -13.14
CA VAL A 134 0.45 -21.82 -12.84
C VAL A 134 -0.03 -23.26 -12.83
N VAL A 135 -0.66 -23.67 -11.73
CA VAL A 135 -1.17 -25.04 -11.55
C VAL A 135 -2.64 -24.97 -11.16
N ASP A 136 -3.46 -25.80 -11.80
CA ASP A 136 -4.86 -26.02 -11.47
C ASP A 136 -5.05 -27.50 -11.13
N ALA A 137 -5.27 -27.79 -9.84
CA ALA A 137 -5.53 -29.12 -9.33
C ALA A 137 -7.04 -29.42 -9.15
N GLY A 138 -7.92 -28.63 -9.77
CA GLY A 138 -9.38 -28.73 -9.66
C GLY A 138 -10.01 -27.77 -8.63
N GLN A 139 -9.21 -26.93 -7.99
CA GLN A 139 -9.68 -25.84 -7.10
C GLN A 139 -9.53 -24.46 -7.76
N GLY A 140 -9.24 -24.42 -9.06
CA GLY A 140 -8.94 -23.22 -9.81
C GLY A 140 -7.43 -23.02 -10.00
N PRO A 141 -7.04 -22.26 -11.04
CA PRO A 141 -5.65 -21.98 -11.35
C PRO A 141 -5.01 -21.10 -10.30
N ARG A 142 -3.81 -21.48 -9.85
CA ARG A 142 -3.03 -20.78 -8.84
C ARG A 142 -1.65 -20.45 -9.37
N HIS A 143 -1.17 -19.25 -9.07
CA HIS A 143 0.24 -18.89 -9.28
C HIS A 143 1.06 -19.49 -8.14
N CYS A 144 1.96 -20.43 -8.45
CA CYS A 144 2.80 -21.04 -7.45
C CYS A 144 3.96 -20.11 -7.11
N THR A 145 4.03 -19.64 -5.85
CA THR A 145 5.23 -18.96 -5.33
C THR A 145 6.38 -19.95 -5.12
N VAL A 146 6.02 -21.19 -4.75
CA VAL A 146 6.92 -22.33 -4.65
C VAL A 146 6.25 -23.53 -5.31
N VAL A 147 6.99 -24.24 -6.16
CA VAL A 147 6.55 -25.48 -6.79
C VAL A 147 7.15 -26.66 -6.02
N MET A 148 6.30 -27.60 -5.60
CA MET A 148 6.75 -28.82 -4.93
C MET A 148 7.34 -29.81 -5.93
N ALA A 149 8.36 -30.57 -5.51
CA ALA A 149 8.94 -31.64 -6.31
C ALA A 149 7.99 -32.85 -6.38
N SER A 150 6.97 -32.79 -7.25
CA SER A 150 5.99 -33.86 -7.48
C SER A 150 5.56 -33.93 -8.94
N TYR A 151 5.01 -35.08 -9.35
CA TYR A 151 4.36 -35.25 -10.65
C TYR A 151 2.93 -35.79 -10.48
N PRO A 152 1.87 -35.07 -10.91
CA PRO A 152 1.90 -33.69 -11.44
C PRO A 152 2.39 -32.66 -10.39
N PRO A 153 2.85 -31.48 -10.82
CA PRO A 153 3.36 -30.46 -9.90
C PRO A 153 2.25 -29.93 -9.00
N ARG A 154 2.64 -29.46 -7.81
CA ARG A 154 1.74 -28.86 -6.81
C ARG A 154 2.31 -27.53 -6.34
N CYS A 155 1.42 -26.57 -6.11
CA CYS A 155 1.80 -25.31 -5.48
C CYS A 155 1.99 -25.48 -3.96
N GLY A 156 2.92 -24.71 -3.39
CA GLY A 156 3.05 -24.52 -1.94
C GLY A 156 1.88 -23.73 -1.33
N PRO A 157 1.84 -23.59 0.01
CA PRO A 157 0.72 -22.99 0.74
C PRO A 157 0.42 -21.53 0.35
N ASP A 158 1.44 -20.71 0.10
CA ASP A 158 1.29 -19.28 -0.22
C ASP A 158 1.14 -19.02 -1.72
N SER A 159 0.17 -19.67 -2.34
CA SER A 159 -0.04 -19.62 -3.80
C SER A 159 -1.40 -19.03 -4.15
N PRO A 160 -1.46 -17.76 -4.62
CA PRO A 160 -2.71 -17.08 -4.84
C PRO A 160 -3.51 -17.66 -6.01
N VAL A 161 -4.83 -17.63 -5.88
CA VAL A 161 -5.76 -18.02 -6.95
C VAL A 161 -5.78 -16.94 -8.02
N ILE A 162 -5.76 -17.33 -9.29
CA ILE A 162 -5.82 -16.41 -10.42
C ILE A 162 -7.27 -16.35 -10.92
N ASP A 163 -7.89 -15.20 -10.78
CA ASP A 163 -9.23 -14.92 -11.29
C ASP A 163 -9.16 -14.51 -12.76
N GLY A 164 -10.08 -15.03 -13.58
CA GLY A 164 -10.15 -14.73 -15.02
C GLY A 164 -9.18 -15.52 -15.90
N TRP A 165 -8.49 -16.52 -15.35
CA TRP A 165 -7.62 -17.40 -16.12
C TRP A 165 -8.42 -18.32 -17.06
N ASP A 166 -7.92 -18.50 -18.29
CA ASP A 166 -8.54 -19.32 -19.32
C ASP A 166 -7.52 -20.28 -19.96
N TRP A 167 -7.60 -21.56 -19.58
CA TRP A 167 -6.74 -22.63 -20.09
C TRP A 167 -6.89 -22.86 -21.60
N THR A 168 -7.96 -22.38 -22.24
CA THR A 168 -8.13 -22.54 -23.70
C THR A 168 -7.27 -21.58 -24.51
N ARG A 169 -6.75 -20.51 -23.88
CA ARG A 169 -5.95 -19.47 -24.53
C ARG A 169 -4.45 -19.68 -24.41
N VAL A 170 -4.02 -20.70 -23.67
CA VAL A 170 -2.62 -20.95 -23.37
C VAL A 170 -2.27 -22.43 -23.53
N ALA A 171 -1.08 -22.68 -24.09
CA ALA A 171 -0.52 -24.03 -24.17
C ALA A 171 -0.17 -24.52 -22.76
N HIS A 172 -0.60 -25.74 -22.41
CA HIS A 172 -0.43 -26.29 -21.07
C HIS A 172 -0.23 -27.80 -21.10
N GLN A 173 0.36 -28.32 -20.03
CA GLN A 173 0.46 -29.75 -19.75
C GLN A 173 -0.75 -30.19 -18.91
N ARG A 174 -1.13 -31.47 -19.05
CA ARG A 174 -2.26 -32.05 -18.31
C ARG A 174 -1.99 -33.49 -17.92
N SER A 175 -2.32 -33.85 -16.69
CA SER A 175 -2.34 -35.21 -16.20
C SER A 175 -3.58 -35.41 -15.34
N GLY A 176 -4.50 -36.27 -15.80
CA GLY A 176 -5.82 -36.42 -15.19
C GLY A 176 -6.61 -35.11 -15.19
N THR A 177 -6.97 -34.64 -13.99
CA THR A 177 -7.67 -33.36 -13.77
C THR A 177 -6.71 -32.18 -13.60
N VAL A 178 -5.41 -32.43 -13.39
CA VAL A 178 -4.43 -31.37 -13.10
C VAL A 178 -3.90 -30.78 -14.39
N ARG A 179 -3.89 -29.44 -14.49
CA ARG A 179 -3.33 -28.67 -15.61
C ARG A 179 -2.23 -27.74 -15.09
N TRP A 180 -1.16 -27.57 -15.85
CA TRP A 180 -0.09 -26.65 -15.45
C TRP A 180 0.73 -26.14 -16.64
N GLY A 181 1.51 -25.09 -16.38
CA GLY A 181 2.55 -24.57 -17.27
C GLY A 181 3.23 -23.36 -16.63
N ASP A 182 4.26 -22.83 -17.28
CA ASP A 182 4.98 -21.64 -16.85
C ASP A 182 4.59 -20.43 -17.69
N TYR A 183 4.23 -19.33 -17.02
CA TYR A 183 3.65 -18.17 -17.70
C TYR A 183 4.15 -16.85 -17.13
N ARG A 184 4.10 -15.83 -17.98
CA ARG A 184 4.21 -14.41 -17.67
C ARG A 184 2.86 -13.78 -17.91
N PHE A 185 2.35 -13.03 -16.93
CA PHE A 185 1.06 -12.35 -17.05
C PHE A 185 1.03 -11.10 -16.19
N GLU A 186 0.11 -10.19 -16.47
CA GLU A 186 -0.16 -9.06 -15.59
C GLU A 186 -1.40 -9.33 -14.74
N GLY A 187 -1.43 -8.79 -13.53
CA GLY A 187 -2.59 -8.91 -12.66
C GLY A 187 -2.58 -7.94 -11.49
N ILE A 188 -3.74 -7.77 -10.87
CA ILE A 188 -3.91 -7.01 -9.65
C ILE A 188 -4.00 -8.00 -8.50
N ARG A 189 -3.03 -7.96 -7.58
CA ARG A 189 -3.04 -8.80 -6.38
C ARG A 189 -4.05 -8.24 -5.38
N ASP A 190 -4.90 -9.11 -4.86
CA ASP A 190 -5.93 -8.80 -3.85
C ASP A 190 -5.95 -9.92 -2.80
N ARG A 191 -5.08 -9.82 -1.79
CA ARG A 191 -4.98 -10.71 -0.63
C ARG A 191 -5.20 -12.20 -0.94
N GLY A 192 -4.16 -12.86 -1.43
CA GLY A 192 -4.22 -14.29 -1.77
C GLY A 192 -4.97 -14.60 -3.08
N ARG A 193 -5.35 -13.56 -3.83
CA ARG A 193 -5.90 -13.67 -5.19
C ARG A 193 -5.15 -12.75 -6.14
N ILE A 194 -5.21 -13.04 -7.43
CA ILE A 194 -4.72 -12.19 -8.51
C ILE A 194 -5.81 -12.09 -9.56
N ALA A 195 -6.35 -10.89 -9.77
CA ALA A 195 -7.22 -10.63 -10.90
C ALA A 195 -6.36 -10.47 -12.17
N LEU A 196 -6.51 -11.36 -13.14
CA LEU A 196 -5.75 -11.34 -14.39
C LEU A 196 -6.07 -10.07 -15.19
N VAL A 197 -5.03 -9.39 -15.64
CA VAL A 197 -5.11 -8.22 -16.51
C VAL A 197 -4.42 -8.57 -17.83
N GLY A 198 -5.22 -8.72 -18.89
CA GLY A 198 -4.70 -9.06 -20.21
C GLY A 198 -4.34 -10.54 -20.39
N PRO A 199 -3.65 -10.89 -21.49
CA PRO A 199 -3.31 -12.26 -21.82
C PRO A 199 -2.11 -12.77 -21.00
N ALA A 200 -2.11 -14.07 -20.72
CA ALA A 200 -0.94 -14.77 -20.22
C ALA A 200 -0.10 -15.31 -21.38
N VAL A 201 1.22 -15.24 -21.26
CA VAL A 201 2.18 -15.68 -22.27
C VAL A 201 3.03 -16.81 -21.69
N PRO A 202 3.21 -17.94 -22.39
CA PRO A 202 4.08 -19.02 -21.94
C PRO A 202 5.53 -18.56 -21.76
N ILE A 203 6.21 -19.09 -20.74
CA ILE A 203 7.65 -18.94 -20.53
C ILE A 203 8.27 -20.32 -20.78
N GLY A 204 8.69 -20.57 -22.02
CA GLY A 204 9.26 -21.85 -22.44
C GLY A 204 9.02 -22.13 -23.90
#